data_AF-A0A8J7XFS5-F1
#
_entry.id   AF-A0A8J7XFS5-F1
#
_cell.length_a   1.000
_cell.length_b   1.000
_cell.length_c   1.000
_cell.angle_alpha   90.00
_cell.angle_beta   90.00
_cell.angle_gamma   90.00
#
_symmetry.space_group_name_H-M   'P 1'
#
loop_
_entity.id
_entity.type
_entity.pdbx_description
1 polymer ?
#
loop_
_entity_poly.entity_id
_entity_poly.type
_entity_poly.pdbx_seq_one_letter_code
_entity_poly.pdbx_strand_id
1 'polypeptide(L)'
;MNRGAVLAGVAGICWGTIPIAVKQTYAAGSATALEMSVFRFVIAGIILGGVTAARREPLLMRNKWSVLMGFCGVFWMSFVSFFGIQYTSAVNASILSNSNPLMVAALASGLGL
;
A
#
# COMPACT_ATOMS: atom_id res chain seq x y z
N MET A 1 24.65 1.79 -11.38
CA MET A 1 23.53 1.43 -10.48
C MET A 1 22.55 0.56 -11.27
N ASN A 2 22.16 -0.63 -10.78
CA ASN A 2 21.25 -1.50 -11.54
C ASN A 2 19.79 -0.98 -11.49
N ARG A 3 18.98 -1.33 -12.49
CA ARG A 3 17.57 -0.89 -12.58
C ARG A 3 16.74 -1.25 -11.35
N GLY A 4 17.02 -2.39 -10.72
CA GLY A 4 16.35 -2.84 -9.50
C GLY A 4 16.59 -1.91 -8.32
N ALA A 5 17.84 -1.49 -8.10
CA ALA A 5 18.22 -0.58 -7.02
C ALA A 5 17.57 0.80 -7.18
N VAL A 6 17.47 1.30 -8.41
CA VAL A 6 16.77 2.55 -8.70
C VAL A 6 15.28 2.42 -8.36
N LEU A 7 14.63 1.35 -8.81
CA LEU A 7 13.21 1.11 -8.51
C LEU A 7 12.94 0.93 -7.02
N ALA A 8 13.83 0.21 -6.32
CA ALA A 8 13.75 0.02 -4.88
C ALA A 8 13.92 1.35 -4.13
N GLY A 9 14.87 2.19 -4.55
CA GLY A 9 15.08 3.51 -3.97
C GLY A 9 13.86 4.42 -4.14
N VAL A 10 13.29 4.48 -5.35
CA VAL A 10 12.06 5.24 -5.63
C VAL A 10 10.90 4.71 -4.80
N ALA A 11 10.71 3.38 -4.75
CA ALA A 11 9.67 2.78 -3.93
C ALA A 11 9.86 3.11 -2.44
N GLY A 12 11.08 3.06 -1.92
CA GLY A 12 11.40 3.41 -0.54
C GLY A 12 11.02 4.85 -0.20
N ILE A 13 11.35 5.80 -1.09
CA ILE A 13 10.96 7.21 -0.94
C ILE A 13 9.44 7.35 -0.95
N CYS A 14 8.76 6.81 -1.97
CA CYS A 14 7.31 6.91 -2.10
C CYS A 14 6.57 6.31 -0.90
N TRP A 15 7.02 5.16 -0.40
CA TRP A 15 6.40 4.51 0.75
C TRP A 15 6.71 5.24 2.06
N GLY A 16 7.94 5.71 2.25
CA GLY A 16 8.35 6.45 3.44
C GLY A 16 7.61 7.78 3.63
N THR A 17 7.16 8.41 2.55
CA THR A 17 6.41 9.67 2.62
C THR A 17 4.91 9.50 2.90
N ILE A 18 4.36 8.29 2.84
CA ILE A 18 2.91 8.05 3.01
C ILE A 18 2.37 8.61 4.33
N PRO A 19 2.99 8.32 5.50
CA PRO A 19 2.43 8.77 6.78
C PRO A 19 2.41 10.29 6.91
N ILE A 20 3.38 10.97 6.29
CA ILE A 20 3.46 12.43 6.26
C ILE A 20 2.32 13.00 5.40
N ALA A 21 2.18 12.50 4.17
CA ALA A 21 1.14 12.97 3.25
C ALA A 21 -0.27 12.74 3.82
N VAL A 22 -0.55 11.55 4.37
CA VAL A 22 -1.84 11.23 5.00
C VAL A 22 -2.13 12.16 6.18
N LYS A 23 -1.13 12.45 7.02
CA LYS A 23 -1.30 13.40 8.12
C LYS A 23 -1.60 14.81 7.67
N GLN A 24 -0.96 15.28 6.60
CA GLN A 24 -1.25 16.57 6.01
C GLN A 24 -2.69 16.63 5.48
N THR A 25 -3.16 15.57 4.81
CA THR A 25 -4.55 15.48 4.34
C THR A 25 -5.56 15.55 5.48
N TYR A 26 -5.28 14.89 6.61
CA TYR A 26 -6.11 14.99 7.80
C TYR A 26 -6.06 16.38 8.44
N ALA A 27 -4.88 17.00 8.52
CA ALA A 27 -4.73 18.36 9.06
C ALA A 27 -5.48 19.40 8.21
N ALA A 28 -5.56 19.19 6.90
CA ALA A 28 -6.33 20.01 5.98
C ALA A 28 -7.84 19.66 5.95
N GLY A 29 -8.29 18.64 6.69
CA GLY A 29 -9.69 18.20 6.71
C GLY A 29 -10.22 17.75 5.35
N SER A 30 -9.34 17.34 4.43
CA SER A 30 -9.67 17.23 3.01
C SER A 30 -10.19 15.86 2.57
N ALA A 31 -9.92 14.79 3.33
CA ALA A 31 -10.38 13.45 2.99
C ALA A 31 -10.37 12.50 4.20
N THR A 32 -11.23 11.49 4.15
CA THR A 32 -11.30 10.37 5.07
C THR A 32 -10.34 9.24 4.67
N ALA A 33 -10.11 8.28 5.59
CA ALA A 33 -9.31 7.08 5.30
C ALA A 33 -9.88 6.28 4.11
N LEU A 34 -11.22 6.20 4.01
CA LEU A 34 -11.90 5.48 2.94
C LEU A 34 -11.65 6.15 1.60
N GLU A 35 -11.87 7.46 1.51
CA GLU A 35 -11.65 8.23 0.27
C GLU A 35 -10.21 8.11 -0.20
N MET A 36 -9.24 8.31 0.69
CA MET A 36 -7.81 8.15 0.35
C MET A 36 -7.49 6.74 -0.17
N SER A 37 -8.09 5.71 0.43
CA SER A 37 -7.89 4.32 0.01
C SER A 37 -8.51 4.06 -1.37
N VAL A 38 -9.76 4.46 -1.58
CA VAL A 38 -10.45 4.31 -2.86
C VAL A 38 -9.71 5.04 -3.96
N PHE A 39 -9.36 6.31 -3.77
CA PHE A 39 -8.62 7.09 -4.76
C PHE A 39 -7.27 6.46 -5.11
N ARG A 40 -6.49 6.00 -4.11
CA ARG A 40 -5.22 5.32 -4.33
C ARG A 40 -5.36 4.11 -5.26
N PHE A 41 -6.38 3.28 -5.02
CA PHE A 41 -6.59 2.06 -5.82
C PHE A 41 -7.23 2.34 -7.18
N VAL A 42 -8.07 3.36 -7.32
CA VAL A 42 -8.59 3.80 -8.62
C VAL A 42 -7.46 4.30 -9.50
N ILE A 43 -6.60 5.18 -8.99
CA ILE A 43 -5.44 5.70 -9.73
C ILE A 43 -4.49 4.56 -10.10
N ALA A 44 -4.15 3.68 -9.14
CA ALA A 44 -3.30 2.54 -9.42
C ALA A 44 -3.91 1.59 -10.47
N GLY A 45 -5.21 1.34 -10.39
CA GLY A 45 -5.94 0.50 -11.34
C GLY A 45 -5.93 1.08 -12.76
N ILE A 46 -6.17 2.39 -12.91
CA ILE A 46 -6.10 3.08 -14.20
C ILE A 46 -4.69 3.01 -14.79
N ILE A 47 -3.67 3.34 -13.99
CA ILE A 47 -2.27 3.35 -14.44
C ILE A 47 -1.84 1.93 -14.86
N LEU A 48 -2.07 0.93 -14.00
CA LEU A 48 -1.69 -0.45 -14.30
C LEU A 48 -2.49 -1.01 -15.46
N GLY A 49 -3.80 -0.74 -15.54
CA GLY A 49 -4.65 -1.15 -16.65
C GLY A 49 -4.18 -0.56 -17.98
N GLY A 50 -3.78 0.72 -17.99
CA GLY A 50 -3.20 1.35 -19.17
C GLY A 50 -1.86 0.72 -19.58
N VAL A 51 -0.97 0.45 -18.62
CA VAL A 51 0.33 -0.17 -18.87
C VAL A 51 0.18 -1.60 -19.40
N THR A 52 -0.71 -2.41 -18.83
CA THR A 52 -0.94 -3.79 -19.29
C THR A 52 -1.59 -3.81 -20.67
N ALA A 53 -2.57 -2.93 -20.93
CA ALA A 53 -3.17 -2.78 -22.25
C ALA A 53 -2.14 -2.39 -23.32
N ALA A 54 -1.27 -1.42 -23.02
CA ALA A 54 -0.19 -1.00 -23.92
C ALA A 54 0.82 -2.11 -24.21
N ARG A 55 1.06 -3.00 -23.23
CA ARG A 55 1.97 -4.15 -23.35
C ARG A 55 1.29 -5.41 -23.90
N ARG A 56 -0.02 -5.39 -24.12
CA ARG A 56 -0.84 -6.56 -24.52
C ARG A 56 -0.71 -7.74 -23.55
N GLU A 57 -0.47 -7.44 -22.27
CA GLU A 57 -0.40 -8.44 -21.21
C GLU A 57 -1.82 -8.92 -20.84
N PRO A 58 -2.00 -10.20 -20.52
CA PRO A 58 -3.30 -10.72 -20.11
C PRO A 58 -3.75 -10.07 -18.80
N LEU A 59 -5.04 -9.73 -18.71
CA LEU A 59 -5.61 -9.18 -17.48
C LEU A 59 -5.59 -10.26 -16.37
N LEU A 60 -4.93 -9.94 -15.27
CA LEU A 60 -4.89 -10.75 -14.03
C LEU A 60 -6.28 -11.03 -13.43
N MET A 61 -7.31 -10.30 -13.86
CA MET A 61 -8.72 -10.52 -13.47
C MET A 61 -9.25 -11.91 -13.83
N ARG A 62 -8.52 -12.69 -14.65
CA ARG A 62 -8.88 -14.09 -14.95
C ARG A 62 -8.79 -15.02 -13.73
N ASN A 63 -8.03 -14.65 -12.69
CA ASN A 63 -7.96 -15.39 -11.43
C ASN A 63 -8.77 -14.70 -10.33
N LYS A 64 -9.92 -15.28 -9.95
CA LYS A 64 -10.80 -14.78 -8.88
C LYS A 64 -10.07 -14.61 -7.54
N TRP A 65 -9.05 -15.41 -7.26
CA TRP A 65 -8.24 -15.32 -6.05
C TRP A 65 -7.35 -14.07 -6.02
N SER A 66 -6.86 -13.63 -7.17
CA SER A 66 -6.05 -12.41 -7.27
C SER A 66 -6.87 -11.15 -6.97
N VAL A 67 -8.13 -11.12 -7.43
CA VAL A 67 -9.07 -10.03 -7.11
C VAL A 67 -9.40 -10.03 -5.61
N LEU A 68 -9.66 -11.21 -5.05
CA LEU A 68 -9.93 -11.36 -3.61
C LEU A 68 -8.73 -10.93 -2.75
N MET A 69 -7.51 -11.32 -3.12
CA MET A 69 -6.29 -10.88 -2.41
C MET A 69 -6.07 -9.36 -2.52
N GLY A 70 -6.35 -8.77 -3.69
CA GLY A 70 -6.27 -7.32 -3.87
C GLY A 70 -7.24 -6.57 -2.96
N PHE A 71 -8.49 -7.02 -2.90
CA PHE A 71 -9.56 -6.37 -2.13
C PHE A 71 -9.48 -6.68 -0.62
N CYS A 72 -9.49 -7.95 -0.24
CA CYS A 72 -9.46 -8.35 1.17
C CYS A 72 -8.08 -8.13 1.82
N GLY A 73 -7.00 -8.20 1.05
CA GLY A 73 -5.65 -7.95 1.54
C GLY A 73 -5.28 -6.48 1.43
N VAL A 74 -4.93 -6.04 0.23
CA VAL A 74 -4.19 -4.77 0.04
C VAL A 74 -5.08 -3.55 0.28
N PHE A 75 -6.35 -3.57 -0.15
CA PHE A 75 -7.27 -2.46 0.08
C PHE A 75 -7.57 -2.28 1.56
N TRP A 76 -7.99 -3.34 2.25
CA TRP A 76 -8.27 -3.29 3.69
C TRP A 76 -7.02 -2.95 4.51
N MET A 77 -5.86 -3.49 4.17
CA MET A 77 -4.59 -3.11 4.79
C MET A 77 -4.34 -1.61 4.66
N SER A 78 -4.55 -1.04 3.46
CA SER A 78 -4.37 0.40 3.23
C SER A 78 -5.37 1.23 4.04
N PHE A 79 -6.64 0.83 4.06
CA PHE A 79 -7.67 1.50 4.82
C PHE A 79 -7.36 1.51 6.32
N VAL A 80 -7.07 0.35 6.91
CA VAL A 80 -6.75 0.23 8.35
C VAL A 80 -5.50 1.03 8.67
N SER A 81 -4.50 1.03 7.78
CA SER A 81 -3.28 1.83 7.96
C SER A 81 -3.58 3.33 7.98
N PHE A 82 -4.36 3.83 7.02
CA PHE A 82 -4.73 5.24 6.96
C PHE A 82 -5.60 5.65 8.15
N PHE A 83 -6.58 4.82 8.49
CA PHE A 83 -7.40 5.00 9.69
C PHE A 83 -6.54 5.06 10.96
N GLY A 84 -5.60 4.13 11.12
CA GLY A 84 -4.67 4.12 12.26
C GLY A 84 -3.79 5.37 12.33
N ILE A 85 -3.30 5.87 11.18
CA ILE A 85 -2.53 7.11 11.10
C ILE A 85 -3.30 8.30 11.68
N GLN A 86 -4.64 8.32 11.59
CA GLN A 86 -5.45 9.40 12.16
C GLN A 86 -5.19 9.57 13.66
N TYR A 87 -4.99 8.47 14.40
CA TYR A 87 -4.88 8.45 15.86
C TYR A 87 -3.44 8.46 16.40
N THR A 88 -2.42 8.47 15.54
CA THR A 88 -1.02 8.43 15.96
C THR A 88 -0.19 9.53 15.29
N SER A 89 1.10 9.65 15.54
CA SER A 89 1.98 10.57 14.81
C SER A 89 2.50 9.93 13.52
N ALA A 90 2.96 10.73 12.55
CA ALA A 90 3.58 10.19 11.34
C ALA A 90 4.82 9.32 11.66
N VAL A 91 5.59 9.70 12.69
CA VAL A 91 6.75 8.94 13.17
C VAL A 91 6.32 7.59 13.74
N ASN A 92 5.34 7.57 14.64
CA ASN A 92 4.87 6.35 15.27
C ASN A 92 4.23 5.40 14.25
N ALA A 93 3.44 5.94 13.30
CA ALA A 93 2.90 5.16 12.20
C ALA A 93 4.01 4.52 11.35
N SER A 94 5.05 5.29 10.98
CA SER A 94 6.19 4.76 10.24
C SER A 94 6.89 3.63 10.97
N ILE A 95 7.14 3.78 12.28
CA ILE A 95 7.77 2.73 13.10
C ILE A 95 6.88 1.48 13.09
N LEU A 96 5.59 1.63 13.38
CA LEU A 96 4.65 0.50 13.43
C LEU A 96 4.55 -0.23 12.08
N SER A 97 4.44 0.51 10.98
CA SER A 97 4.39 -0.07 9.63
C SER A 97 5.68 -0.79 9.24
N ASN A 98 6.85 -0.29 9.65
CA ASN A 98 8.13 -0.93 9.40
C ASN A 98 8.43 -2.11 10.34
N SER A 99 7.64 -2.32 11.39
CA SER A 99 7.67 -3.53 12.21
C SER A 99 7.02 -4.74 11.53
N ASN A 100 6.39 -4.56 10.36
CA ASN A 100 5.72 -5.65 9.64
C ASN A 100 6.63 -6.87 9.35
N PRO A 101 7.92 -6.74 9.00
CA PRO A 101 8.82 -7.88 8.87
C PRO A 101 8.98 -8.70 10.16
N LEU A 102 8.96 -8.06 11.33
CA LEU A 102 9.01 -8.76 12.62
C LEU A 102 7.73 -9.57 12.85
N MET A 103 6.57 -8.99 12.52
CA MET A 103 5.28 -9.67 12.57
C MET A 103 5.24 -10.88 11.63
N VAL A 104 5.73 -10.73 10.40
CA VAL A 104 5.84 -11.82 9.44
C VAL A 104 6.78 -12.92 9.95
N ALA A 105 7.95 -12.55 10.48
CA ALA A 105 8.91 -13.52 11.03
C ALA A 105 8.32 -14.29 12.22
N ALA A 106 7.64 -13.61 13.14
CA ALA A 106 6.97 -14.24 14.27
C ALA A 106 5.88 -15.23 13.80
N LEU A 107 5.02 -14.82 12.86
CA LEU A 107 3.97 -15.69 12.30
C LEU A 107 4.55 -16.88 11.54
N ALA A 108 5.60 -16.68 10.75
CA ALA A 108 6.29 -17.76 10.04
C ALA A 108 6.85 -18.80 11.01
N SER A 109 7.55 -18.34 12.06
CA SER A 109 8.09 -19.21 13.11
C SER A 109 6.99 -20.00 13.84
N GLY A 110 5.83 -19.39 14.08
CA GLY A 110 4.68 -20.06 14.70
C GLY A 110 3.97 -21.07 13.78
N LEU A 111 4.10 -20.91 12.46
CA LEU A 111 3.52 -21.80 11.44
C LEU A 111 4.52 -22.87 10.94
N GLY A 112 5.78 -22.84 11.41
CA GLY A 112 6.82 -23.78 10.99
C GLY A 112 7.31 -23.57 9.54
N LEU A 113 7.19 -22.34 9.02
CA LEU A 113 7.72 -21.89 7.71
C LEU A 113 9.07 -21.19 7.89
#